data_AF-A0A1S3QS74-F1
#
_entry.id   AF-A0A1S3QS74-F1
#
_cell.length_a   1.000
_cell.length_b   1.000
_cell.length_c   1.000
_cell.angle_alpha   90.00
_cell.angle_beta   90.00
_cell.angle_gamma   90.00
#
_symmetry.space_group_name_H-M   'P 1'
#
loop_
_entity.id
_entity.type
_entity.pdbx_description
1 polymer ?
#
loop_
_entity_poly.entity_id
_entity_poly.type
_entity_poly.pdbx_seq_one_letter_code
_entity_poly.pdbx_strand_id
1 'polypeptide(L)'
;MQNVVQVLEKQYLEEKRTALEEQRMMYERELESLRQQLSPERTNQHQRSSSDRLTFPTHTPSHHSKIRPWTEERDELFRQSLSRLKEQVVKANTLVREANFLAKEMNKLTDYQVTLQIPAANLSANRKRGAIVSEPAIQVRWKGKETQVWTIDKLENKLVDMRDHYRDWKEGAEDTNTKLNNHKQHSESFYEAQENHNLIGVANVFLECLFHDIRLQYAVPIISQQGEVAGRLHVELVRVGGAVPERLEGGDDSSENSSESSIYDVMDSQGEMVHMARRLTCRVRLIH
;
A
#
# COMPACT_ATOMS: atom_id res chain seq x y z
N MET A 1 -50.47 -32.26 38.49
CA MET A 1 -49.06 -31.84 38.31
C MET A 1 -48.73 -31.44 36.87
N GLN A 2 -49.13 -32.21 35.85
CA GLN A 2 -48.78 -31.95 34.45
C GLN A 2 -49.26 -30.58 33.89
N ASN A 3 -50.47 -30.14 34.26
CA ASN A 3 -51.00 -28.81 33.86
C ASN A 3 -50.23 -27.63 34.46
N VAL A 4 -49.69 -27.77 35.68
CA VAL A 4 -48.93 -26.68 36.34
C VAL A 4 -47.58 -26.50 35.66
N VAL A 5 -46.95 -27.60 35.26
CA VAL A 5 -45.68 -27.59 34.52
C VAL A 5 -45.85 -26.94 33.14
N GLN A 6 -46.93 -27.26 32.42
CA GLN A 6 -47.22 -26.66 31.11
C GLN A 6 -47.51 -25.16 31.19
N VAL A 7 -48.21 -24.70 32.24
CA VAL A 7 -48.46 -23.27 32.46
C VAL A 7 -47.15 -22.54 32.78
N LEU A 8 -46.29 -23.12 33.63
CA LEU A 8 -44.98 -22.55 33.96
C LEU A 8 -44.05 -22.49 32.74
N GLU A 9 -44.03 -23.53 31.90
CA GLU A 9 -43.24 -23.56 30.68
C GLU A 9 -43.70 -22.50 29.68
N LYS A 10 -45.02 -22.34 29.50
CA LYS A 10 -45.59 -21.28 28.67
C LYS A 10 -45.19 -19.90 29.18
N GLN A 11 -45.27 -19.68 30.49
CA GLN A 11 -44.90 -18.41 31.11
C GLN A 11 -43.40 -18.12 30.96
N TYR A 12 -42.54 -19.11 31.16
CA TYR A 12 -41.09 -18.96 30.95
C TYR A 12 -40.75 -18.58 29.50
N LEU A 13 -41.42 -19.20 28.52
CA LEU A 13 -41.22 -18.86 27.11
C LEU A 13 -41.65 -17.43 26.78
N GLU A 14 -42.75 -16.97 27.38
CA GLU A 14 -43.27 -15.61 27.20
C GLU A 14 -42.38 -14.55 27.88
N GLU A 15 -41.89 -14.83 29.08
CA GLU A 15 -40.92 -13.99 29.80
C GLU A 15 -39.58 -13.92 29.06
N LYS A 16 -39.08 -15.06 28.55
CA LYS A 16 -37.87 -15.12 27.72
C LYS A 16 -38.01 -14.30 26.44
N ARG A 17 -39.17 -14.37 25.78
CA ARG A 17 -39.44 -13.59 24.56
C ARG A 17 -39.43 -12.10 24.86
N THR A 18 -40.11 -11.69 25.93
CA THR A 18 -40.17 -10.28 26.36
C THR A 18 -38.79 -9.73 26.69
N ALA A 19 -37.98 -10.47 27.45
CA ALA A 19 -36.62 -10.04 27.81
C ALA A 19 -35.71 -9.85 26.58
N LEU A 20 -35.83 -10.73 25.57
CA LEU A 20 -35.07 -10.60 24.31
C LEU A 20 -35.51 -9.40 23.48
N GLU A 21 -36.81 -9.08 23.45
CA GLU A 21 -37.33 -7.89 22.78
C GLU A 21 -36.86 -6.60 23.46
N GLU A 22 -36.79 -6.58 24.79
CA GLU A 22 -36.24 -5.46 25.56
C GLU A 22 -34.74 -5.25 25.28
N GLN A 23 -33.95 -6.33 25.28
CA GLN A 23 -32.53 -6.26 24.90
C GLN A 23 -32.35 -5.75 23.46
N ARG A 24 -33.15 -6.26 22.51
CA ARG A 24 -33.12 -5.78 21.13
C ARG A 24 -33.43 -4.28 21.05
N MET A 25 -34.47 -3.80 21.74
CA MET A 25 -34.81 -2.38 21.76
C MET A 25 -33.72 -1.52 22.40
N MET A 26 -33.04 -2.02 23.45
CA MET A 26 -31.90 -1.33 24.05
C MET A 26 -30.77 -1.16 23.03
N TYR A 27 -30.38 -2.23 22.35
CA TYR A 27 -29.33 -2.18 21.33
C TYR A 27 -29.73 -1.36 20.11
N GLU A 28 -31.00 -1.42 19.68
CA GLU A 28 -31.50 -0.56 18.59
C GLU A 28 -31.41 0.91 18.96
N ARG A 29 -31.80 1.30 20.18
CA ARG A 29 -31.64 2.69 20.66
C ARG A 29 -30.19 3.11 20.79
N GLU A 30 -29.33 2.24 21.29
CA GLU A 30 -27.89 2.53 21.41
C GLU A 30 -27.25 2.70 20.02
N LEU A 31 -27.60 1.83 19.06
CA LEU A 31 -27.17 1.94 17.68
C LEU A 31 -27.69 3.22 17.01
N GLU A 32 -28.95 3.60 17.26
CA GLU A 32 -29.53 4.85 16.76
C GLU A 32 -28.82 6.08 17.37
N SER A 33 -28.48 6.02 18.66
CA SER A 33 -27.71 7.06 19.35
C SER A 33 -26.30 7.21 18.76
N LEU A 34 -25.61 6.09 18.54
CA LEU A 34 -24.31 6.07 17.89
C LEU A 34 -24.38 6.60 16.45
N ARG A 35 -25.42 6.24 15.69
CA ARG A 35 -25.67 6.80 14.35
C ARG A 35 -25.91 8.30 14.37
N GLN A 36 -26.67 8.81 15.35
CA GLN A 36 -26.89 10.25 15.50
C GLN A 36 -25.60 10.99 15.88
N GLN A 37 -24.74 10.39 16.70
CA GLN A 37 -23.42 10.96 17.00
C GLN A 37 -22.57 11.06 15.73
N LEU A 38 -22.57 10.02 14.90
CA LEU A 38 -21.77 9.92 13.67
C LEU A 38 -22.34 10.68 12.45
N SER A 39 -23.54 11.25 12.52
CA SER A 39 -24.20 11.87 11.36
C SER A 39 -23.69 13.31 11.12
N PRO A 40 -23.21 13.68 9.92
CA PRO A 40 -22.58 14.98 9.67
C PRO A 40 -23.56 16.18 9.57
N GLU A 41 -24.87 15.92 9.49
CA GLU A 41 -25.81 16.88 8.87
C GLU A 41 -26.31 18.01 9.80
N ARG A 42 -25.93 18.06 11.09
CA ARG A 42 -26.63 18.97 12.06
C ARG A 42 -25.78 19.91 12.90
N THR A 43 -24.47 19.97 12.73
CA THR A 43 -23.64 20.87 13.56
C THR A 43 -23.70 22.36 13.20
N ASN A 44 -24.44 22.76 12.15
CA ASN A 44 -24.47 24.17 11.70
C ASN A 44 -25.68 25.01 12.16
N GLN A 45 -26.60 24.53 13.02
CA GLN A 45 -27.80 25.34 13.36
C GLN A 45 -28.19 25.50 14.83
N HIS A 46 -27.59 24.81 15.80
CA HIS A 46 -28.04 24.93 17.20
C HIS A 46 -27.07 25.73 18.08
N GLN A 47 -26.77 26.96 17.66
CA GLN A 47 -26.23 27.99 18.55
C GLN A 47 -27.11 29.25 18.57
N ARG A 48 -28.45 29.12 18.65
CA ARG A 48 -29.31 30.22 19.14
C ARG A 48 -30.53 29.66 19.87
N SER A 49 -30.63 30.02 21.15
CA SER A 49 -31.86 30.17 21.97
C SER A 49 -31.97 29.32 23.24
N SER A 50 -32.05 30.06 24.35
CA SER A 50 -32.92 29.90 25.54
C SER A 50 -32.68 28.82 26.60
N SER A 51 -32.20 29.32 27.75
CA SER A 51 -32.65 29.16 29.15
C SER A 51 -33.46 27.94 29.63
N ASP A 52 -33.03 27.47 30.80
CA ASP A 52 -33.74 26.74 31.87
C ASP A 52 -34.20 25.28 31.64
N ARG A 53 -33.44 24.32 32.18
CA ARG A 53 -33.84 23.47 33.34
C ARG A 53 -32.82 22.33 33.62
N LEU A 54 -32.36 22.35 34.87
CA LEU A 54 -31.72 21.35 35.75
C LEU A 54 -31.42 19.89 35.29
N THR A 55 -30.21 19.47 35.72
CA THR A 55 -29.70 18.15 36.18
C THR A 55 -29.44 17.00 35.18
N PHE A 56 -28.15 16.69 34.96
CA PHE A 56 -27.40 15.46 35.33
C PHE A 56 -25.98 15.50 34.67
N PRO A 57 -24.86 15.41 35.41
CA PRO A 57 -23.54 15.42 34.80
C PRO A 57 -23.18 14.00 34.35
N THR A 58 -23.59 13.60 33.15
CA THR A 58 -23.03 12.39 32.53
C THR A 58 -21.74 12.81 31.81
N HIS A 59 -20.62 12.73 32.52
CA HIS A 59 -19.29 12.77 31.92
C HIS A 59 -19.15 11.55 31.00
N THR A 60 -19.43 11.71 29.71
CA THR A 60 -18.83 10.87 28.68
C THR A 60 -17.73 11.71 28.02
N PRO A 61 -16.46 11.29 28.04
CA PRO A 61 -15.42 12.01 27.33
C PRO A 61 -15.82 12.04 25.85
N SER A 62 -15.79 13.23 25.26
CA SER A 62 -15.98 13.43 23.83
C SER A 62 -14.89 12.67 23.05
N HIS A 63 -15.16 11.41 22.73
CA HIS A 63 -14.39 10.62 21.76
C HIS A 63 -14.71 11.05 20.32
N HIS A 64 -15.79 11.81 20.10
CA HIS A 64 -16.23 12.29 18.80
C HIS A 64 -15.37 13.43 18.23
N SER A 65 -14.59 14.14 19.06
CA SER A 65 -13.64 15.16 18.60
C SER A 65 -12.34 14.57 18.03
N LYS A 66 -12.07 13.27 18.26
CA LYS A 66 -10.81 12.61 17.88
C LYS A 66 -10.89 11.80 16.59
N ILE A 67 -12.08 11.47 16.09
CA ILE A 67 -12.24 10.73 14.82
C ILE A 67 -12.15 11.69 13.61
N ARG A 68 -12.59 12.94 13.77
CA ARG A 68 -12.59 13.98 12.73
C ARG A 68 -11.19 14.47 12.29
N PRO A 69 -10.21 14.66 13.20
CA PRO A 69 -8.84 15.01 12.82
C PRO A 69 -8.17 13.93 11.96
N TRP A 70 -8.48 12.66 12.20
CA TRP A 70 -7.89 11.53 11.47
C TRP A 70 -8.44 11.39 10.05
N THR A 71 -9.66 11.83 9.78
CA THR A 71 -10.19 11.93 8.42
C THR A 71 -9.60 13.14 7.70
N GLU A 72 -9.53 14.30 8.37
CA GLU A 72 -9.02 15.54 7.79
C GLU A 72 -7.51 15.45 7.46
N GLU A 73 -6.69 14.87 8.35
CA GLU A 73 -5.25 14.69 8.10
C GLU A 73 -4.98 13.71 6.94
N ARG A 74 -5.79 12.63 6.83
CA ARG A 74 -5.71 11.69 5.71
C ARG A 74 -6.08 12.35 4.39
N ASP A 75 -7.14 13.15 4.38
CA ASP A 75 -7.60 13.85 3.19
C ASP A 75 -6.59 14.91 2.73
N GLU A 76 -5.95 15.59 3.67
CA GLU A 76 -4.90 16.57 3.35
C GLU A 76 -3.65 15.91 2.77
N LEU A 77 -3.17 14.81 3.38
CA LEU A 77 -2.05 14.03 2.83
C LEU A 77 -2.37 13.48 1.44
N PHE A 78 -3.59 13.00 1.24
CA PHE A 78 -4.05 12.54 -0.08
C PHE A 78 -4.04 13.68 -1.09
N ARG A 79 -4.57 14.84 -0.74
CA ARG A 79 -4.59 16.04 -1.59
C ARG A 79 -3.17 16.52 -1.95
N GLN A 80 -2.25 16.53 -0.99
CA GLN A 80 -0.84 16.84 -1.23
C GLN A 80 -0.20 15.83 -2.19
N SER A 81 -0.46 14.53 -2.00
CA SER A 81 0.04 13.49 -2.91
C SER A 81 -0.52 13.62 -4.33
N LEU A 82 -1.80 13.99 -4.48
CA LEU A 82 -2.42 14.27 -5.78
C LEU A 82 -1.77 15.48 -6.46
N SER A 83 -1.52 16.55 -5.70
CA SER A 83 -0.85 17.74 -6.23
C SER A 83 0.55 17.40 -6.76
N ARG A 84 1.34 16.64 -5.99
CA ARG A 84 2.66 16.17 -6.40
C ARG A 84 2.58 15.27 -7.64
N LEU A 85 1.64 14.32 -7.67
CA LEU A 85 1.43 13.45 -8.83
C LEU A 85 1.12 14.28 -10.09
N LYS A 86 0.24 15.27 -9.97
CA LYS A 86 -0.10 16.18 -11.07
C LYS A 86 1.13 16.92 -11.59
N GLU A 87 1.97 17.45 -10.71
CA GLU A 87 3.22 18.12 -11.10
C GLU A 87 4.17 17.17 -11.85
N GLN A 88 4.35 15.94 -11.34
CA GLN A 88 5.17 14.94 -11.99
C GLN A 88 4.63 14.53 -13.37
N VAL A 89 3.31 14.42 -13.53
CA VAL A 89 2.67 14.18 -14.83
C VAL A 89 2.92 15.34 -15.80
N VAL A 90 2.88 16.57 -15.33
CA VAL A 90 3.21 17.74 -16.17
C VAL A 90 4.68 17.71 -16.59
N LYS A 91 5.61 17.44 -15.66
CA LYS A 91 7.04 17.25 -15.97
C LYS A 91 7.23 16.15 -17.03
N ALA A 92 6.63 14.99 -16.83
CA ALA A 92 6.70 13.85 -17.75
C ALA A 92 6.18 14.22 -19.15
N ASN A 93 5.05 14.92 -19.24
CA ASN A 93 4.49 15.34 -20.53
C ASN A 93 5.43 16.28 -21.30
N THR A 94 6.13 17.18 -20.61
CA THR A 94 7.11 18.07 -21.25
C THR A 94 8.28 17.27 -21.84
N LEU A 95 8.85 16.33 -21.08
CA LEU A 95 9.95 15.47 -21.54
C LEU A 95 9.51 14.57 -22.70
N VAL A 96 8.31 13.98 -22.62
CA VAL A 96 7.74 13.14 -23.67
C VAL A 96 7.54 13.92 -24.98
N ARG A 97 7.05 15.16 -24.91
CA ARG A 97 6.90 16.01 -26.09
C ARG A 97 8.23 16.27 -26.78
N GLU A 98 9.27 16.56 -26.01
CA GLU A 98 10.62 16.77 -26.54
C GLU A 98 11.20 15.48 -27.15
N ALA A 99 11.10 14.35 -26.45
CA ALA A 99 11.60 13.07 -26.94
C ALA A 99 10.92 12.66 -28.25
N ASN A 100 9.59 12.83 -28.34
CA ASN A 100 8.83 12.59 -29.56
C ASN A 100 9.21 13.55 -30.68
N PHE A 101 9.49 14.82 -30.37
CA PHE A 101 9.99 15.79 -31.35
C PHE A 101 11.33 15.35 -31.94
N LEU A 102 12.31 15.01 -31.09
CA LEU A 102 13.63 14.55 -31.53
C LEU A 102 13.55 13.24 -32.33
N ALA A 103 12.72 12.30 -31.87
CA ALA A 103 12.50 11.03 -32.56
C ALA A 103 11.93 11.27 -33.96
N LYS A 104 10.94 12.17 -34.09
CA LYS A 104 10.31 12.51 -35.36
C LYS A 104 11.28 13.20 -36.31
N GLU A 105 12.03 14.20 -35.84
CA GLU A 105 12.98 14.95 -36.68
C GLU A 105 14.09 14.05 -37.24
N MET A 106 14.59 13.10 -36.44
CA MET A 106 15.62 12.14 -36.87
C MET A 106 15.05 10.84 -37.47
N ASN A 107 13.76 10.83 -37.82
CA ASN A 107 13.05 9.70 -38.43
C ASN A 107 13.22 8.36 -37.67
N LYS A 108 13.19 8.41 -36.34
CA LYS A 108 13.19 7.23 -35.45
C LYS A 108 11.77 6.70 -35.29
N LEU A 109 11.62 5.38 -35.23
CA LEU A 109 10.33 4.69 -35.13
C LEU A 109 9.88 4.44 -33.68
N THR A 110 10.23 5.35 -32.77
CA THR A 110 9.90 5.26 -31.34
C THR A 110 8.90 6.35 -30.95
N ASP A 111 7.86 5.95 -30.23
CA ASP A 111 6.83 6.82 -29.65
C ASP A 111 6.85 6.72 -28.12
N TYR A 112 6.79 7.88 -27.46
CA TYR A 112 6.79 8.02 -26.01
C TYR A 112 5.41 8.50 -25.54
N GLN A 113 4.88 7.89 -24.49
CA GLN A 113 3.59 8.27 -23.89
C GLN A 113 3.66 8.23 -22.36
N VAL A 114 3.05 9.19 -21.68
CA VAL A 114 2.92 9.15 -20.22
C VAL A 114 1.85 8.12 -19.82
N THR A 115 2.19 7.27 -18.87
CA THR A 115 1.30 6.30 -18.23
C THR A 115 1.43 6.37 -16.70
N LEU A 116 0.54 5.69 -15.98
CA LEU A 116 0.65 5.52 -14.53
C LEU A 116 0.99 4.07 -14.22
N GLN A 117 1.92 3.86 -13.29
CA GLN A 117 2.28 2.54 -12.78
C GLN A 117 2.17 2.48 -11.26
N ILE A 118 2.05 1.28 -10.70
CA ILE A 118 2.15 1.07 -9.25
C ILE A 118 3.51 0.41 -8.96
N PRO A 119 4.47 1.14 -8.38
CA PRO A 119 5.79 0.60 -8.08
C PRO A 119 5.72 -0.56 -7.09
N ALA A 120 6.66 -1.50 -7.19
CA ALA A 120 6.78 -2.62 -6.25
C ALA A 120 6.83 -2.16 -4.78
N ALA A 121 7.52 -1.05 -4.50
CA ALA A 121 7.63 -0.47 -3.16
C ALA A 121 6.27 -0.05 -2.57
N ASN A 122 5.28 0.27 -3.41
CA ASN A 122 3.94 0.69 -2.99
C ASN A 122 2.95 -0.48 -2.83
N LEU A 123 3.34 -1.70 -3.22
CA LEU A 123 2.51 -2.91 -3.11
C LEU A 123 2.67 -3.67 -1.79
N SER A 124 3.48 -3.15 -0.86
CA SER A 124 3.67 -3.76 0.46
C SER A 124 2.39 -3.73 1.31
N ALA A 125 2.07 -4.85 1.96
CA ALA A 125 0.94 -4.97 2.87
C ALA A 125 1.04 -4.03 4.09
N ASN A 126 2.25 -3.59 4.46
CA ASN A 126 2.51 -2.74 5.62
C ASN A 126 2.44 -1.24 5.31
N ARG A 127 1.91 -0.87 4.14
CA ARG A 127 1.84 0.54 3.73
C ARG A 127 0.78 1.31 4.51
N LYS A 128 1.04 2.59 4.80
CA LYS A 128 0.05 3.50 5.36
C LYS A 128 -1.16 3.62 4.41
N ARG A 129 -2.33 3.19 4.88
CA ARG A 129 -3.60 3.30 4.13
C ARG A 129 -3.92 4.77 3.83
N GLY A 130 -4.37 5.07 2.62
CA GLY A 130 -4.84 6.39 2.21
C GLY A 130 -3.89 7.22 1.33
N ALA A 131 -2.63 6.82 1.12
CA ALA A 131 -1.73 7.50 0.19
C ALA A 131 -1.87 6.98 -1.25
N ILE A 132 -1.67 7.82 -2.27
CA ILE A 132 -1.65 7.40 -3.68
C ILE A 132 -0.57 6.35 -3.92
N VAL A 133 -0.92 5.22 -4.51
CA VAL A 133 0.00 4.12 -4.86
C VAL A 133 0.68 4.29 -6.22
N SER A 134 0.11 5.13 -7.08
CA SER A 134 0.55 5.28 -8.46
C SER A 134 1.57 6.38 -8.64
N GLU A 135 2.51 6.17 -9.54
CA GLU A 135 3.46 7.19 -10.01
C GLU A 135 3.43 7.27 -11.55
N PRO A 136 3.85 8.40 -12.14
CA PRO A 136 3.95 8.54 -13.57
C PRO A 136 5.18 7.81 -14.12
N ALA A 137 4.98 7.13 -15.25
CA ALA A 137 6.01 6.44 -15.99
C ALA A 137 5.88 6.73 -17.49
N ILE A 138 6.90 6.35 -18.25
CA ILE A 138 6.98 6.60 -19.69
C ILE A 138 6.86 5.28 -20.42
N GLN A 139 5.77 5.10 -21.16
CA GLN A 139 5.62 4.00 -22.09
C GLN A 139 6.39 4.32 -23.38
N VAL A 140 7.30 3.43 -23.77
CA VAL A 140 8.14 3.55 -24.96
C VAL A 140 7.77 2.46 -25.95
N ARG A 141 7.29 2.85 -27.13
CA ARG A 141 6.85 1.93 -28.18
C ARG A 141 7.71 2.09 -29.42
N TRP A 142 8.46 1.04 -29.77
CA TRP A 142 9.07 0.92 -31.09
C TRP A 142 8.21 -0.02 -31.94
N LYS A 143 7.75 0.47 -33.10
CA LYS A 143 7.03 -0.34 -34.09
C LYS A 143 7.73 -1.67 -34.38
N GLY A 144 7.08 -2.78 -34.05
CA GLY A 144 7.60 -4.14 -34.29
C GLY A 144 8.46 -4.71 -33.16
N LYS A 145 8.54 -4.04 -32.01
CA LYS A 145 9.21 -4.54 -30.79
C LYS A 145 8.29 -4.45 -29.56
N GLU A 146 8.75 -5.02 -28.46
CA GLU A 146 8.05 -4.95 -27.18
C GLU A 146 7.99 -3.51 -26.64
N THR A 147 6.87 -3.21 -25.97
CA THR A 147 6.65 -1.93 -25.29
C THR A 147 7.39 -1.92 -23.96
N GLN A 148 8.15 -0.85 -23.70
CA GLN A 148 8.88 -0.70 -22.44
C GLN A 148 8.24 0.36 -21.55
N VAL A 149 8.49 0.26 -20.24
CA VAL A 149 8.11 1.28 -19.27
C VAL A 149 9.37 1.82 -18.62
N TRP A 150 9.61 3.12 -18.74
CA TRP A 150 10.75 3.83 -18.16
C TRP A 150 10.30 4.76 -17.04
N THR A 151 11.18 5.02 -16.08
CA THR A 151 10.98 6.10 -15.12
C THR A 151 11.14 7.46 -15.81
N ILE A 152 10.59 8.51 -15.19
CA ILE A 152 10.79 9.89 -15.66
C ILE A 152 12.28 10.22 -15.70
N ASP A 153 13.02 9.88 -14.64
CA ASP A 153 14.47 10.15 -14.54
C ASP A 153 15.26 9.44 -15.64
N LYS A 154 14.85 8.23 -16.03
CA LYS A 154 15.46 7.50 -17.15
C LYS A 154 15.25 8.24 -18.47
N LEU A 155 14.04 8.73 -18.75
CA LEU A 155 13.80 9.54 -19.95
C LEU A 155 14.59 10.86 -19.91
N GLU A 156 14.66 11.50 -18.74
CA GLU A 156 15.41 12.74 -18.55
C GLU A 156 16.90 12.55 -18.86
N ASN A 157 17.51 11.46 -18.40
CA ASN A 157 18.88 11.09 -18.74
C ASN A 157 19.03 10.79 -20.25
N LYS A 158 18.14 9.97 -20.83
CA LYS A 158 18.20 9.64 -22.26
C LYS A 158 18.02 10.88 -23.15
N LEU A 159 17.27 11.89 -22.71
CA LEU A 159 17.12 13.14 -23.44
C LEU A 159 18.44 13.91 -23.60
N VAL A 160 19.38 13.76 -22.66
CA VAL A 160 20.74 14.30 -22.83
C VAL A 160 21.40 13.66 -24.05
N ASP A 161 21.41 12.33 -24.11
CA ASP A 161 21.96 11.57 -25.25
C ASP A 161 21.23 11.89 -26.57
N MET A 162 19.89 12.02 -26.53
CA MET A 162 19.10 12.35 -27.72
C MET A 162 19.41 13.75 -28.24
N ARG A 163 19.61 14.74 -27.35
CA ARG A 163 19.95 16.12 -27.73
C ARG A 163 21.34 16.19 -28.35
N ASP A 164 22.31 15.49 -27.78
CA ASP A 164 23.67 15.43 -28.31
C ASP A 164 23.67 14.74 -29.68
N HIS A 165 22.98 13.60 -29.81
CA HIS A 165 22.80 12.95 -31.11
C HIS A 165 22.12 13.86 -32.13
N TYR A 166 21.09 14.62 -31.72
CA TYR A 166 20.40 15.55 -32.61
C TYR A 166 21.30 16.69 -33.08
N ARG A 167 22.17 17.21 -32.21
CA ARG A 167 23.18 18.21 -32.57
C ARG A 167 24.16 17.66 -33.60
N ASP A 168 24.75 16.49 -33.32
CA ASP A 168 25.68 15.81 -34.23
C ASP A 168 25.02 15.48 -35.57
N TRP A 169 23.76 15.03 -35.55
CA TRP A 169 22.99 14.72 -36.76
C TRP A 169 22.71 15.98 -37.59
N LYS A 170 22.42 17.10 -36.93
CA LYS A 170 22.11 18.38 -37.59
C LYS A 170 23.35 19.06 -38.15
N GLU A 171 24.49 18.97 -37.45
CA GLU A 171 25.79 19.51 -37.89
C GLU A 171 26.46 18.59 -38.92
N GLY A 172 26.34 17.26 -38.77
CA GLY A 172 26.91 16.23 -39.65
C GLY A 172 26.06 15.87 -40.88
N ALA A 173 25.02 16.65 -41.19
CA ALA A 173 24.25 16.49 -42.42
C ALA A 173 25.13 16.70 -43.69
N GLU A 174 26.27 17.40 -43.56
CA GLU A 174 27.18 17.74 -44.67
C GLU A 174 28.29 16.71 -44.94
N ASP A 175 28.71 15.89 -43.95
CA ASP A 175 29.80 14.92 -44.13
C ASP A 175 29.33 13.46 -44.07
N THR A 176 29.54 12.72 -45.17
CA THR A 176 28.96 11.39 -45.42
C THR A 176 29.74 10.23 -44.82
N ASN A 177 30.97 10.43 -44.32
CA ASN A 177 31.91 9.34 -44.08
C ASN A 177 31.91 8.77 -42.63
N THR A 178 31.30 9.46 -41.65
CA THR A 178 31.29 9.03 -40.22
C THR A 178 30.02 8.25 -39.82
N LYS A 179 29.11 7.99 -40.76
CA LYS A 179 27.71 7.58 -40.48
C LYS A 179 27.51 6.12 -40.04
N LEU A 180 28.43 5.20 -40.36
CA LEU A 180 28.20 3.75 -40.16
C LEU A 180 28.50 3.23 -38.75
N ASN A 181 29.50 3.76 -38.05
CA ASN A 181 29.88 3.27 -36.72
C ASN A 181 29.01 3.88 -35.60
N ASN A 182 28.55 5.11 -35.81
CA ASN A 182 27.75 5.86 -34.85
C ASN A 182 26.26 5.47 -34.87
N HIS A 183 25.77 4.85 -35.94
CA HIS A 183 24.34 4.53 -36.09
C HIS A 183 23.80 3.59 -35.02
N LYS A 184 24.62 2.62 -34.56
CA LYS A 184 24.24 1.65 -33.54
C LYS A 184 24.16 2.29 -32.16
N GLN A 185 25.18 3.03 -31.76
CA GLN A 185 25.24 3.73 -30.47
C GLN A 185 24.14 4.79 -30.34
N HIS A 186 23.82 5.50 -31.43
CA HIS A 186 22.75 6.49 -31.42
C HIS A 186 21.33 5.91 -31.55
N SER A 187 21.19 4.67 -32.03
CA SER A 187 19.91 3.97 -32.00
C SER A 187 19.53 3.46 -30.60
N GLU A 188 20.52 3.23 -29.73
CA GLU A 188 20.33 2.83 -28.33
C GLU A 188 19.85 3.98 -27.42
N SER A 189 20.03 5.24 -27.84
CA SER A 189 19.50 6.42 -27.13
C SER A 189 17.97 6.48 -27.15
N PHE A 190 17.34 5.99 -28.23
CA PHE A 190 15.88 6.03 -28.42
C PHE A 190 15.16 4.76 -27.94
N TYR A 191 15.86 3.65 -27.77
CA TYR A 191 15.27 2.41 -27.27
C TYR A 191 16.37 1.46 -26.83
N GLU A 192 16.16 0.79 -25.71
CA GLU A 192 17.10 -0.20 -25.21
C GLU A 192 16.78 -1.57 -25.78
N ALA A 193 17.75 -2.20 -26.45
CA ALA A 193 17.63 -3.60 -26.87
C ALA A 193 17.76 -4.59 -25.69
N GLN A 194 18.22 -4.14 -24.54
CA GLN A 194 18.39 -4.97 -23.35
C GLN A 194 17.05 -5.15 -22.62
N GLU A 195 16.75 -6.41 -22.23
CA GLU A 195 15.54 -6.76 -21.49
C GLU A 195 15.54 -6.06 -20.12
N ASN A 196 14.54 -5.21 -19.91
CA ASN A 196 14.26 -4.62 -18.61
C ASN A 196 13.45 -5.62 -17.78
N HIS A 197 13.76 -5.73 -16.48
CA HIS A 197 12.95 -6.54 -15.57
C HIS A 197 11.61 -5.82 -15.32
N ASN A 198 10.54 -6.38 -15.87
CA ASN A 198 9.18 -5.90 -15.62
C ASN A 198 8.60 -6.59 -14.38
N LEU A 199 8.01 -5.80 -13.47
CA LEU A 199 7.31 -6.34 -12.32
C LEU A 199 6.01 -7.02 -12.77
N ILE A 200 5.99 -8.36 -12.70
CA ILE A 200 4.81 -9.18 -12.99
C ILE A 200 3.81 -9.13 -11.83
N GLY A 201 4.30 -9.10 -10.59
CA GLY A 201 3.46 -9.04 -9.40
C GLY A 201 4.21 -9.27 -8.10
N VAL A 202 3.48 -9.29 -6.98
CA VAL A 202 4.01 -9.46 -5.62
C VAL A 202 3.38 -10.68 -4.96
N ALA A 203 4.19 -11.47 -4.28
CA ALA A 203 3.78 -12.65 -3.51
C ALA A 203 4.08 -12.42 -2.03
N ASN A 204 3.05 -12.42 -1.19
CA ASN A 204 3.20 -12.19 0.26
C ASN A 204 3.29 -13.52 1.01
N VAL A 205 4.35 -13.69 1.80
CA VAL A 205 4.59 -14.91 2.61
C VAL A 205 4.49 -14.57 4.10
N PHE A 206 3.61 -15.27 4.81
CA PHE A 206 3.44 -15.11 6.26
C PHE A 206 4.54 -15.86 7.01
N LEU A 207 5.31 -15.13 7.82
CA LEU A 207 6.49 -15.66 8.51
C LEU A 207 6.18 -16.25 9.89
N GLU A 208 4.93 -16.20 10.36
CA GLU A 208 4.55 -16.70 11.70
C GLU A 208 4.85 -18.20 11.89
N CYS A 209 4.80 -18.99 10.82
CA CYS A 209 5.20 -20.40 10.85
C CYS A 209 6.62 -20.65 11.37
N LEU A 210 7.52 -19.65 11.28
CA LEU A 210 8.88 -19.74 11.80
C LEU A 210 8.91 -19.86 13.33
N PHE A 211 7.84 -19.49 14.05
CA PHE A 211 7.77 -19.63 15.50
C PHE A 211 7.53 -21.07 15.97
N HIS A 212 7.13 -21.97 15.08
CA HIS A 212 6.70 -23.32 15.43
C HIS A 212 7.67 -24.42 15.00
N ASP A 213 8.88 -24.10 14.55
CA ASP A 213 9.84 -25.06 13.97
C ASP A 213 9.28 -25.91 12.81
N ILE A 214 8.35 -25.33 12.04
CA ILE A 214 7.70 -26.01 10.91
C ILE A 214 8.40 -25.58 9.62
N ARG A 215 8.62 -26.54 8.71
CA ARG A 215 8.94 -26.28 7.30
C ARG A 215 7.66 -25.94 6.56
N LEU A 216 7.50 -24.68 6.16
CA LEU A 216 6.40 -24.25 5.32
C LEU A 216 6.76 -24.51 3.85
N GLN A 217 5.94 -25.28 3.14
CA GLN A 217 5.99 -25.40 1.68
C GLN A 217 4.64 -24.96 1.13
N TYR A 218 4.61 -23.87 0.36
CA TYR A 218 3.36 -23.24 -0.04
C TYR A 218 3.45 -22.62 -1.44
N ALA A 219 2.38 -22.77 -2.22
CA ALA A 219 2.22 -22.17 -3.54
C ALA A 219 1.59 -20.77 -3.39
N VAL A 220 2.44 -19.77 -3.18
CA VAL A 220 2.08 -18.38 -2.90
C VAL A 220 1.52 -17.73 -4.18
N PRO A 221 0.32 -17.14 -4.19
CA PRO A 221 -0.18 -16.45 -5.36
C PRO A 221 0.64 -15.17 -5.64
N ILE A 222 0.97 -14.95 -6.92
CA ILE A 222 1.59 -13.73 -7.41
C ILE A 222 0.45 -12.79 -7.82
N ILE A 223 0.32 -11.65 -7.14
CA ILE A 223 -0.72 -10.65 -7.42
C ILE A 223 -0.14 -9.56 -8.31
N SER A 224 -0.75 -9.34 -9.48
CA SER A 224 -0.35 -8.33 -10.44
C SER A 224 -0.60 -6.91 -9.91
N GLN A 225 -0.08 -5.91 -10.62
CA GLN A 225 -0.33 -4.50 -10.29
C GLN A 225 -1.82 -4.14 -10.39
N GLN A 226 -2.60 -4.91 -11.15
CA GLN A 226 -4.05 -4.75 -11.33
C GLN A 226 -4.87 -5.47 -10.25
N GLY A 227 -4.22 -6.25 -9.37
CA GLY A 227 -4.89 -7.05 -8.34
C GLY A 227 -5.33 -8.44 -8.83
N GLU A 228 -4.88 -8.87 -10.00
CA GLU A 228 -5.20 -10.19 -10.57
C GLU A 228 -4.15 -11.24 -10.18
N VAL A 229 -4.52 -12.52 -10.22
CA VAL A 229 -3.55 -13.59 -9.96
C VAL A 229 -2.77 -13.88 -11.24
N ALA A 230 -1.50 -13.48 -11.28
CA ALA A 230 -0.59 -13.68 -12.42
C ALA A 230 0.05 -15.08 -12.44
N GLY A 231 0.05 -15.78 -11.30
CA GLY A 231 0.65 -17.10 -11.19
C GLY A 231 0.80 -17.56 -9.74
N ARG A 232 1.53 -18.67 -9.54
CA ARG A 232 1.88 -19.18 -8.20
C ARG A 232 3.37 -19.42 -8.11
N LEU A 233 3.96 -18.95 -7.01
CA LEU A 233 5.36 -19.15 -6.65
C LEU A 233 5.44 -20.23 -5.59
N HIS A 234 6.10 -21.35 -5.88
CA HIS A 234 6.34 -22.40 -4.88
C HIS A 234 7.52 -21.98 -4.00
N VAL A 235 7.22 -21.69 -2.74
CA VAL A 235 8.20 -21.24 -1.76
C VAL A 235 8.29 -22.27 -0.64
N GLU A 236 9.52 -22.54 -0.24
CA GLU A 236 9.84 -23.23 1.00
C GLU A 236 10.49 -22.25 1.98
N LEU A 237 10.03 -22.29 3.22
CA LEU A 237 10.51 -21.45 4.31
C LEU A 237 10.79 -22.32 5.54
N VAL A 238 11.99 -22.20 6.09
CA VAL A 238 12.46 -22.97 7.25
C VAL A 238 13.24 -22.06 8.21
N ARG A 239 13.00 -22.19 9.52
CA ARG A 239 13.86 -21.58 10.54
C ARG A 239 15.18 -22.34 10.60
N VAL A 240 16.30 -21.61 10.51
CA VAL A 240 17.65 -22.19 10.63
C VAL A 240 18.39 -21.72 11.88
N GLY A 241 17.83 -20.76 12.62
CA GLY A 241 18.38 -20.32 13.90
C GLY A 241 17.60 -19.17 14.54
N GLY A 242 17.99 -18.82 15.77
CA GLY A 242 17.35 -17.79 16.60
C GLY A 242 16.36 -18.38 17.60
N ALA A 243 16.39 -17.91 18.85
CA ALA A 243 15.49 -18.40 19.91
C ALA A 243 14.05 -17.95 19.66
N VAL A 244 13.10 -18.89 19.80
CA VAL A 244 11.66 -18.56 19.80
C VAL A 244 11.31 -18.02 21.18
N PRO A 245 10.53 -16.94 21.28
CA PRO A 245 9.93 -16.53 22.54
C PRO A 245 9.15 -17.69 23.14
N GLU A 246 9.57 -18.17 24.31
CA GLU A 246 8.70 -18.98 25.15
C GLU A 246 7.49 -18.09 25.47
N ARG A 247 6.30 -18.48 24.98
CA ARG A 247 5.06 -17.82 25.35
C ARG A 247 4.92 -18.04 26.85
N LEU A 248 5.20 -17.02 27.65
CA LEU A 248 4.87 -17.01 29.07
C LEU A 248 3.35 -17.23 29.16
N GLU A 249 2.96 -18.43 29.60
CA GLU A 249 1.57 -18.75 29.92
C GLU A 249 1.10 -17.78 31.02
N GLY A 250 0.35 -16.74 30.64
CA GLY A 250 -0.25 -15.81 31.61
C GLY A 250 -0.25 -14.32 31.26
N GLY A 251 -0.23 -13.92 29.98
CA GLY A 251 -0.34 -12.52 29.57
C GLY A 251 -1.60 -12.27 28.74
N ASP A 252 -2.45 -11.38 29.25
CA ASP A 252 -3.71 -10.87 28.69
C ASP A 252 -3.67 -10.60 27.16
N ASP A 253 -4.70 -11.09 26.47
CA ASP A 253 -4.88 -11.07 25.01
C ASP A 253 -5.30 -9.66 24.55
N SER A 254 -4.38 -8.72 24.67
CA SER A 254 -4.53 -7.36 24.13
C SER A 254 -3.92 -7.31 22.74
N SER A 255 -4.75 -7.52 21.72
CA SER A 255 -4.42 -7.31 20.32
C SER A 255 -4.24 -5.82 20.02
N GLU A 256 -3.11 -5.25 20.41
CA GLU A 256 -2.66 -3.95 19.92
C GLU A 256 -1.51 -4.15 18.94
N ASN A 257 -1.65 -3.50 17.78
CA ASN A 257 -0.69 -3.45 16.69
C ASN A 257 0.57 -2.66 17.11
N SER A 258 1.30 -3.20 18.07
CA SER A 258 2.56 -2.66 18.57
C SER A 258 3.69 -3.44 17.92
N SER A 259 4.46 -2.73 17.09
CA SER A 259 5.75 -3.20 16.57
C SER A 259 6.82 -3.20 17.67
N GLU A 260 6.48 -3.59 18.89
CA GLU A 260 7.45 -3.78 19.96
C GLU A 260 8.17 -5.08 19.66
N SER A 261 9.32 -4.93 19.00
CA SER A 261 10.34 -5.96 18.92
C SER A 261 10.48 -6.59 20.30
N SER A 262 10.31 -7.89 20.41
CA SER A 262 10.61 -8.64 21.63
C SER A 262 12.10 -8.44 21.96
N ILE A 263 12.38 -7.44 22.80
CA ILE A 263 13.69 -7.06 23.30
C ILE A 263 13.92 -7.87 24.57
N TYR A 264 15.13 -8.40 24.75
CA TYR A 264 15.57 -8.92 26.04
C TYR A 264 16.88 -8.23 26.41
N ASP A 265 17.03 -7.93 27.69
CA ASP A 265 18.18 -7.21 28.21
C ASP A 265 19.30 -8.21 28.51
N VAL A 266 20.49 -7.95 27.94
CA VAL A 266 21.71 -8.71 28.23
C VAL A 266 22.74 -7.72 28.78
N MET A 267 23.29 -8.00 29.96
CA MET A 267 24.41 -7.21 30.51
C MET A 267 25.68 -7.53 29.73
N ASP A 268 26.38 -6.50 29.25
CA ASP A 268 27.70 -6.68 28.65
C ASP A 268 28.78 -6.90 29.72
N SER A 269 30.01 -7.15 29.26
CA SER A 269 31.19 -7.35 30.12
C SER A 269 31.58 -6.13 30.96
N GLN A 270 31.00 -4.96 30.70
CA GLN A 270 31.20 -3.71 31.40
C GLN A 270 30.04 -3.38 32.37
N GLY A 271 28.99 -4.21 32.42
CA GLY A 271 27.83 -4.03 33.29
C GLY A 271 26.72 -3.13 32.71
N GLU A 272 26.79 -2.78 31.43
CA GLU A 272 25.75 -2.00 30.75
C GLU A 272 24.66 -2.92 30.18
N MET A 273 23.39 -2.51 30.31
CA MET A 273 22.27 -3.26 29.75
C MET A 273 22.18 -3.00 28.24
N VAL A 274 22.42 -4.04 27.45
CA VAL A 274 22.32 -3.96 25.99
C VAL A 274 21.01 -4.58 25.53
N HIS A 275 20.15 -3.74 24.93
CA HIS A 275 18.89 -4.17 24.34
C HIS A 275 19.15 -4.94 23.03
N MET A 276 18.95 -6.26 23.06
CA MET A 276 19.11 -7.10 21.87
C MET A 276 17.74 -7.47 21.28
N ALA A 277 17.52 -7.07 20.03
CA ALA A 277 16.37 -7.53 19.27
C ALA A 277 16.49 -9.05 19.04
N ARG A 278 15.44 -9.82 19.37
CA ARG A 278 15.41 -11.25 19.02
C ARG A 278 15.41 -11.38 17.49
N ARG A 279 16.45 -12.03 16.96
CA ARG A 279 16.63 -12.25 15.53
C ARG A 279 16.35 -13.71 15.22
N LEU A 280 15.33 -13.95 14.39
CA LEU A 280 15.14 -15.23 13.73
C LEU A 280 15.93 -15.25 12.43
N THR A 281 16.61 -16.37 12.17
CA THR A 281 17.26 -16.62 10.89
C THR A 281 16.46 -17.68 10.15
N CYS A 282 16.03 -17.37 8.93
CA CYS A 282 15.29 -18.29 8.08
C CYS A 282 16.01 -18.52 6.75
N ARG A 283 15.75 -19.67 6.14
CA ARG A 283 16.14 -20.00 4.78
C ARG A 283 14.90 -20.03 3.91
N VAL A 284 14.93 -19.30 2.81
CA VAL A 284 13.88 -19.26 1.79
C VAL A 284 14.41 -19.98 0.54
N ARG A 285 13.64 -20.90 -0.02
CA ARG A 285 13.94 -21.57 -1.29
C ARG A 285 12.78 -21.41 -2.26
N LEU A 286 13.09 -21.08 -3.50
CA LEU A 286 12.14 -21.14 -4.60
C LEU A 286 12.23 -22.52 -5.24
N ILE A 287 11.09 -23.20 -5.38
CA ILE A 287 10.99 -24.54 -5.94
C ILE A 287 10.43 -24.39 -7.36
N HIS A 288 11.10 -25.01 -8.34
CA HIS A 288 10.67 -25.06 -9.73
C HIS A 288 9.89 -26.35 -10.02
#